data_AF-A0A2E6QWP5-F1
#
_entry.id   AF-A0A2E6QWP5-F1
#
_cell.length_a   1.000
_cell.length_b   1.000
_cell.length_c   1.000
_cell.angle_alpha   90.00
_cell.angle_beta   90.00
_cell.angle_gamma   90.00
#
_symmetry.space_group_name_H-M   'P 1'
#
loop_
_entity.id
_entity.type
_entity.pdbx_description
1 polymer ?
#
loop_
_entity_poly.entity_id
_entity_poly.type
_entity_poly.pdbx_seq_one_letter_code
_entity_poly.pdbx_strand_id
1 'polypeptide(L)'
;MSKGKIKVQAENIFPIIKKFLYTDQEIFLRELVSNAVDATTKLKKLSSLGKVKGDLGDLTIEIIINKKDNTISIIDKGIGMTTDEVKQYINQVAFSGAEDFLKKYDDKDDKSGIIGHFGLGFYSAFMVADRVKILTKSYVGKEKGCSWECDGSPEYILKEVDKKDRGTEIILFVSEDA
;
A
#
# COMPACT_ATOMS: atom_id res chain seq x y z
N MET A 1 -2.96 -11.21 16.93
CA MET A 1 -1.71 -10.70 16.32
C MET A 1 -1.05 -11.87 15.61
N SER A 2 -0.88 -11.78 14.30
CA SER A 2 -0.18 -12.80 13.52
C SER A 2 1.12 -12.20 12.99
N LYS A 3 2.23 -12.92 13.21
CA LYS A 3 3.49 -12.68 12.51
C LYS A 3 3.53 -13.63 11.31
N GLY A 4 3.89 -13.10 10.16
CA GLY A 4 4.03 -13.88 8.94
C GLY A 4 5.38 -13.61 8.31
N LYS A 5 5.91 -14.63 7.64
CA LYS A 5 6.95 -14.44 6.64
C LYS A 5 6.31 -14.46 5.28
N ILE A 6 6.71 -13.56 4.41
CA ILE A 6 6.35 -13.58 3.00
C ILE A 6 7.01 -14.82 2.36
N LYS A 7 6.24 -15.62 1.60
CA LYS A 7 6.73 -16.91 1.05
C LYS A 7 7.69 -16.68 -0.13
N VAL A 8 8.99 -16.84 0.16
CA VAL A 8 10.14 -17.32 -0.65
C VAL A 8 10.63 -16.43 -1.82
N GLN A 9 11.97 -16.33 -1.94
CA GLN A 9 12.81 -15.63 -2.95
C GLN A 9 12.78 -14.09 -3.02
N ALA A 10 11.92 -13.43 -2.24
CA ALA A 10 11.84 -11.97 -2.16
C ALA A 10 12.90 -11.28 -1.28
N GLU A 11 13.88 -12.00 -0.70
CA GLU A 11 14.90 -11.42 0.20
C GLU A 11 15.68 -10.26 -0.46
N ASN A 12 15.73 -10.23 -1.79
CA ASN A 12 16.41 -9.20 -2.56
C ASN A 12 15.47 -8.15 -3.21
N ILE A 13 14.16 -8.19 -2.96
CA ILE A 13 13.23 -7.29 -3.67
C ILE A 13 13.34 -5.85 -3.20
N PHE A 14 13.38 -5.61 -1.89
CA PHE A 14 13.41 -4.27 -1.32
C PHE A 14 14.70 -3.52 -1.69
N PRO A 15 15.90 -4.15 -1.63
CA PRO A 15 17.12 -3.54 -2.16
C PRO A 15 17.02 -3.14 -3.64
N ILE A 16 16.33 -3.94 -4.46
CA ILE A 16 16.20 -3.68 -5.91
C ILE A 16 15.20 -2.55 -6.18
N ILE A 17 14.06 -2.54 -5.48
CA ILE A 17 13.09 -1.44 -5.51
C ILE A 17 13.79 -0.13 -5.11
N LYS A 18 14.53 -0.13 -3.97
CA LYS A 18 15.33 1.03 -3.55
C LYS A 18 16.31 1.45 -4.65
N LYS A 19 17.14 0.53 -5.17
CA LYS A 19 18.18 0.82 -6.18
C LYS A 19 17.63 1.35 -7.52
N PHE A 20 16.49 0.86 -7.98
CA PHE A 20 15.90 1.25 -9.26
C PHE A 20 15.24 2.63 -9.20
N LEU A 21 14.79 3.04 -8.01
CA LEU A 21 13.91 4.18 -7.84
C LEU A 21 14.58 5.40 -7.23
N TYR A 22 15.88 5.30 -6.92
CA TYR A 22 16.70 6.42 -6.43
C TYR A 22 16.75 7.62 -7.39
N THR A 23 16.36 7.45 -8.67
CA THR A 23 16.33 8.57 -9.62
C THR A 23 15.08 9.44 -9.51
N ASP A 24 13.94 8.88 -9.08
CA ASP A 24 12.65 9.59 -9.09
C ASP A 24 11.86 9.31 -7.80
N GLN A 25 12.37 9.81 -6.66
CA GLN A 25 11.74 9.62 -5.35
C GLN A 25 10.28 10.10 -5.31
N GLU A 26 9.85 11.02 -6.16
CA GLU A 26 8.47 11.50 -6.25
C GLU A 26 7.45 10.42 -6.70
N ILE A 27 7.92 9.29 -7.26
CA ILE A 27 7.04 8.21 -7.75
C ILE A 27 6.19 7.62 -6.63
N PHE A 28 6.69 7.49 -5.40
CA PHE A 28 5.91 6.85 -4.32
C PHE A 28 4.58 7.57 -4.10
N LEU A 29 4.60 8.91 -4.12
CA LEU A 29 3.41 9.70 -3.85
C LEU A 29 2.38 9.52 -4.96
N ARG A 30 2.84 9.50 -6.23
CA ARG A 30 1.97 9.23 -7.38
C ARG A 30 1.27 7.87 -7.25
N GLU A 31 2.02 6.82 -6.92
CA GLU A 31 1.47 5.46 -6.82
C GLU A 31 0.49 5.32 -5.65
N LEU A 32 0.84 5.84 -4.46
CA LEU A 32 -0.03 5.77 -3.29
C LEU A 32 -1.30 6.61 -3.45
N VAL A 33 -1.20 7.80 -4.04
CA VAL A 33 -2.37 8.63 -4.36
C VAL A 33 -3.22 7.95 -5.44
N SER A 34 -2.62 7.35 -6.46
CA SER A 34 -3.37 6.60 -7.47
C SER A 34 -4.17 5.45 -6.85
N ASN A 35 -3.59 4.70 -5.91
CA ASN A 35 -4.29 3.65 -5.19
C ASN A 35 -5.47 4.19 -4.35
N ALA A 36 -5.30 5.34 -3.70
CA ALA A 36 -6.36 6.03 -2.96
C ALA A 36 -7.50 6.52 -3.89
N VAL A 37 -7.17 7.06 -5.05
CA VAL A 37 -8.14 7.46 -6.09
C VAL A 37 -8.91 6.25 -6.61
N ASP A 38 -8.23 5.13 -6.85
CA ASP A 38 -8.87 3.88 -7.28
C ASP A 38 -9.83 3.35 -6.22
N ALA A 39 -9.44 3.39 -4.94
CA ALA A 39 -10.27 2.94 -3.84
C ALA A 39 -11.57 3.76 -3.72
N THR A 40 -11.48 5.09 -3.83
CA THR A 40 -12.65 5.98 -3.78
C THR A 40 -13.51 5.87 -5.04
N THR A 41 -12.90 5.70 -6.21
CA THR A 41 -13.61 5.50 -7.49
C THR A 41 -14.38 4.17 -7.51
N LYS A 42 -13.75 3.09 -7.02
CA LYS A 42 -14.42 1.79 -6.85
C LYS A 42 -15.61 1.90 -5.91
N LEU A 43 -15.48 2.63 -4.80
CA LEU A 43 -16.58 2.87 -3.86
C LEU A 43 -17.75 3.59 -4.53
N LYS A 44 -17.49 4.68 -5.26
CA LYS A 44 -18.50 5.42 -6.02
C LYS A 44 -19.25 4.51 -7.00
N LYS A 45 -18.52 3.66 -7.74
CA LYS A 45 -19.12 2.70 -8.68
C LYS A 45 -19.97 1.65 -7.98
N LEU A 46 -19.54 1.14 -6.83
CA LEU A 46 -20.34 0.18 -6.04
C LEU A 46 -21.62 0.82 -5.50
N SER A 47 -21.55 2.10 -5.10
CA SER A 47 -22.72 2.89 -4.69
C SER A 47 -23.70 3.09 -5.84
N SER A 48 -23.22 3.43 -7.05
CA SER A 48 -24.09 3.61 -8.22
C SER A 48 -24.78 2.31 -8.65
N LEU A 49 -24.20 1.15 -8.29
CA LEU A 49 -24.80 -0.17 -8.49
C LEU A 49 -25.69 -0.63 -7.31
N GLY A 50 -25.91 0.23 -6.31
CA GLY A 50 -26.74 -0.08 -5.13
C GLY A 50 -26.12 -1.09 -4.16
N LYS A 51 -24.83 -1.42 -4.30
CA LYS A 51 -24.11 -2.37 -3.43
C LYS A 51 -23.63 -1.73 -2.13
N VAL A 52 -23.42 -0.41 -2.15
CA VAL A 52 -23.18 0.41 -0.95
C VAL A 52 -24.40 1.28 -0.75
N LYS A 53 -24.96 1.25 0.46
CA LYS A 53 -26.15 2.03 0.83
C LYS A 53 -25.74 3.17 1.76
N GLY A 54 -26.47 4.28 1.67
CA GLY A 54 -26.24 5.47 2.51
C GLY A 54 -25.31 6.49 1.86
N ASP A 55 -25.00 7.53 2.63
CA ASP A 55 -24.06 8.56 2.22
C ASP A 55 -22.63 8.00 2.18
N LEU A 56 -21.90 8.31 1.11
CA LEU A 56 -20.49 7.96 0.99
C LEU A 56 -19.61 8.86 1.88
N GLY A 57 -20.12 10.04 2.25
CA GLY A 57 -19.40 11.06 3.00
C GLY A 57 -18.36 11.77 2.13
N ASP A 58 -17.47 12.52 2.80
CA ASP A 58 -16.34 13.15 2.15
C ASP A 58 -15.32 12.09 1.68
N LEU A 59 -15.05 12.07 0.38
CA LEU A 59 -14.10 11.14 -0.25
C LEU A 59 -12.77 11.82 -0.62
N THR A 60 -12.50 12.99 -0.04
CA THR A 60 -11.21 13.67 -0.17
C THR A 60 -10.08 12.75 0.29
N ILE A 61 -9.01 12.71 -0.49
CA ILE A 61 -7.76 12.03 -0.13
C ILE A 61 -6.93 13.04 0.65
N GLU A 62 -6.55 12.68 1.86
CA GLU A 62 -5.80 13.54 2.77
C GLU A 62 -4.34 13.10 2.79
N ILE A 63 -3.41 14.05 2.68
CA ILE A 63 -1.97 13.81 2.82
C ILE A 63 -1.50 14.63 4.03
N ILE A 64 -1.05 13.94 5.08
CA ILE A 64 -0.63 14.58 6.34
C ILE A 64 0.87 14.40 6.50
N ILE A 65 1.58 15.52 6.70
CA ILE A 65 3.01 15.53 7.02
C ILE A 65 3.17 15.85 8.50
N ASN A 66 3.74 14.91 9.26
CA ASN A 66 4.05 15.10 10.67
C ASN A 66 5.57 15.14 10.87
N LYS A 67 6.11 16.35 11.02
CA LYS A 67 7.54 16.57 11.22
C LYS A 67 8.06 16.06 12.57
N LYS A 68 7.20 15.98 13.58
CA LYS A 68 7.61 15.54 14.94
C LYS A 68 7.88 14.04 14.98
N ASP A 69 7.00 13.27 14.33
CA ASP A 69 7.09 11.81 14.31
C ASP A 69 7.79 11.28 13.04
N ASN A 70 8.28 12.20 12.20
CA ASN A 70 8.88 11.95 10.88
C ASN A 70 8.02 11.04 9.99
N THR A 71 6.74 11.39 9.83
CA THR A 71 5.81 10.59 9.03
C THR A 71 5.10 11.37 7.93
N ILE A 72 4.79 10.65 6.85
CA ILE A 72 3.87 11.07 5.80
C ILE A 72 2.72 10.06 5.79
N SER A 73 1.48 10.53 5.89
CA SER A 73 0.29 9.68 5.87
C SER A 73 -0.58 10.00 4.66
N ILE A 74 -0.98 8.97 3.92
CA ILE A 74 -1.92 9.05 2.80
C ILE A 74 -3.22 8.36 3.25
N ILE A 75 -4.31 9.11 3.29
CA ILE A 75 -5.58 8.66 3.87
C ILE A 75 -6.67 8.77 2.81
N ASP A 76 -7.35 7.65 2.56
CA ASP A 76 -8.55 7.59 1.73
C ASP A 76 -9.74 7.07 2.54
N LYS A 77 -10.94 7.49 2.11
CA LYS A 77 -12.23 7.01 2.65
C LYS A 77 -12.94 6.08 1.65
N GLY A 78 -12.16 5.39 0.82
CA GLY A 78 -12.60 4.49 -0.25
C GLY A 78 -13.11 3.15 0.26
N ILE A 79 -12.94 2.08 -0.53
CA ILE A 79 -13.45 0.75 -0.19
C ILE A 79 -12.76 0.12 1.02
N GLY A 80 -11.52 0.50 1.34
CA GLY A 80 -10.72 -0.20 2.35
C GLY A 80 -10.46 -1.66 1.99
N MET A 81 -9.88 -2.41 2.94
CA MET A 81 -9.58 -3.83 2.79
C MET A 81 -9.99 -4.63 4.03
N THR A 82 -10.39 -5.87 3.82
CA THR A 82 -10.50 -6.90 4.86
C THR A 82 -9.12 -7.47 5.20
N THR A 83 -9.01 -8.20 6.30
CA THR A 83 -7.77 -8.85 6.71
C THR A 83 -7.24 -9.82 5.64
N ASP A 84 -8.14 -10.53 4.94
CA ASP A 84 -7.75 -11.48 3.91
C ASP A 84 -7.36 -10.79 2.60
N GLU A 85 -8.02 -9.69 2.24
CA GLU A 85 -7.58 -8.85 1.12
C GLU A 85 -6.20 -8.26 1.37
N VAL A 86 -5.87 -7.87 2.60
CA VAL A 86 -4.50 -7.45 2.94
C VAL A 86 -3.51 -8.59 2.73
N LYS A 87 -3.81 -9.82 3.19
CA LYS A 87 -2.93 -10.97 2.92
C LYS A 87 -2.77 -11.26 1.43
N GLN A 88 -3.84 -11.12 0.65
CA GLN A 88 -3.81 -11.39 -0.78
C GLN A 88 -3.06 -10.29 -1.53
N TYR A 89 -3.49 -9.03 -1.42
CA TYR A 89 -2.99 -7.95 -2.26
C TYR A 89 -1.64 -7.40 -1.79
N ILE A 90 -1.45 -7.26 -0.47
CA ILE A 90 -0.21 -6.71 0.08
C ILE A 90 0.86 -7.81 0.18
N ASN A 91 0.53 -8.99 0.73
CA ASN A 91 1.55 -10.01 1.01
C ASN A 91 1.79 -11.02 -0.11
N GLN A 92 0.86 -11.23 -1.06
CA GLN A 92 1.01 -12.26 -2.10
C GLN A 92 1.14 -11.65 -3.50
N VAL A 93 0.12 -10.94 -3.98
CA VAL A 93 0.05 -10.43 -5.36
C VAL A 93 1.21 -9.50 -5.67
N ALA A 94 1.49 -8.56 -4.77
CA ALA A 94 2.56 -7.62 -4.98
C ALA A 94 3.95 -8.28 -5.04
N PHE A 95 4.16 -9.45 -4.41
CA PHE A 95 5.43 -10.19 -4.54
C PHE A 95 5.50 -11.07 -5.79
N SER A 96 4.38 -11.65 -6.25
CA SER A 96 4.36 -12.33 -7.55
C SER A 96 4.71 -11.38 -8.70
N GLY A 97 4.21 -10.14 -8.66
CA GLY A 97 4.59 -9.12 -9.62
C GLY A 97 6.05 -8.69 -9.50
N ALA A 98 6.60 -8.76 -8.29
CA ALA A 98 8.01 -8.49 -8.02
C ALA A 98 8.95 -9.55 -8.63
N GLU A 99 8.61 -10.82 -8.52
CA GLU A 99 9.36 -11.91 -9.17
C GLU A 99 9.34 -11.77 -10.70
N ASP A 100 8.17 -11.44 -11.26
CA ASP A 100 8.03 -11.23 -12.71
C ASP A 100 8.78 -9.98 -13.18
N PHE A 101 8.86 -8.95 -12.34
CA PHE A 101 9.71 -7.78 -12.58
C PHE A 101 11.18 -8.18 -12.63
N LEU A 102 11.68 -8.95 -11.65
CA LEU A 102 13.08 -9.39 -11.61
C LEU A 102 13.48 -10.21 -12.83
N LYS A 103 12.63 -11.13 -13.28
CA LYS A 103 12.90 -11.95 -14.49
C LYS A 103 13.02 -11.11 -15.76
N LYS A 104 12.23 -10.04 -15.87
CA LYS A 104 12.23 -9.14 -17.04
C LYS A 104 13.27 -8.01 -16.93
N TYR A 105 13.73 -7.73 -15.70
CA TYR A 105 14.72 -6.71 -15.42
C TYR A 105 16.09 -7.04 -16.05
N ASP A 106 16.50 -8.31 -16.04
CA ASP A 106 17.78 -8.72 -16.64
C ASP A 106 17.84 -8.48 -18.17
N ASP A 107 16.71 -8.19 -18.82
CA ASP A 107 16.59 -8.15 -20.28
C ASP A 107 16.44 -6.76 -20.92
N LYS A 108 16.30 -5.62 -20.20
CA LYS A 108 16.01 -4.30 -20.85
C LYS A 108 16.57 -3.02 -20.19
N ASP A 109 16.99 -2.08 -21.06
CA ASP A 109 17.51 -0.73 -20.75
C ASP A 109 16.44 0.34 -20.42
N ASP A 110 15.15 0.09 -20.70
CA ASP A 110 14.10 1.11 -20.50
C ASP A 110 13.40 0.90 -19.15
N LYS A 111 13.72 1.79 -18.20
CA LYS A 111 13.41 1.64 -16.77
C LYS A 111 12.17 2.44 -16.33
N SER A 112 11.69 3.35 -17.16
CA SER A 112 10.60 4.26 -16.79
C SER A 112 9.22 3.61 -17.00
N GLY A 113 8.35 3.64 -15.99
CA GLY A 113 6.94 3.21 -16.11
C GLY A 113 6.64 1.73 -15.82
N ILE A 114 7.65 0.91 -15.54
CA ILE A 114 7.46 -0.53 -15.33
C ILE A 114 6.64 -0.83 -14.06
N ILE A 115 6.87 -0.13 -12.95
CA ILE A 115 6.31 -0.48 -11.62
C ILE A 115 4.78 -0.56 -11.55
N GLY A 116 4.08 0.34 -12.24
CA GLY A 116 2.62 0.35 -12.29
C GLY A 116 2.03 -0.91 -12.95
N HIS A 117 2.78 -1.56 -13.84
CA HIS A 117 2.34 -2.78 -14.55
C HIS A 117 2.51 -4.06 -13.71
N PHE A 118 3.35 -4.06 -12.68
CA PHE A 118 3.66 -5.25 -11.88
C PHE A 118 2.98 -5.26 -10.51
N GLY A 119 2.05 -4.33 -10.25
CA GLY A 119 1.37 -4.28 -8.94
C GLY A 119 2.30 -3.93 -7.78
N LEU A 120 3.43 -3.29 -8.07
CA LEU A 120 4.45 -2.89 -7.10
C LEU A 120 4.28 -1.47 -6.59
N GLY A 121 3.27 -0.74 -7.08
CA GLY A 121 3.04 0.66 -6.73
C GLY A 121 2.97 0.91 -5.21
N PHE A 122 2.41 -0.03 -4.44
CA PHE A 122 2.43 0.07 -2.97
C PHE A 122 3.86 0.04 -2.38
N TYR A 123 4.72 -0.86 -2.88
CA TYR A 123 6.07 -1.06 -2.34
C TYR A 123 7.06 0.07 -2.70
N SER A 124 6.68 0.97 -3.62
CA SER A 124 7.38 2.25 -3.81
C SER A 124 7.45 3.09 -2.53
N ALA A 125 6.56 2.87 -1.56
CA ALA A 125 6.60 3.46 -0.23
C ALA A 125 7.97 3.29 0.47
N PHE A 126 8.62 2.14 0.28
CA PHE A 126 9.93 1.84 0.88
C PHE A 126 11.11 2.54 0.18
N MET A 127 10.86 3.36 -0.83
CA MET A 127 11.87 4.26 -1.40
C MET A 127 12.25 5.39 -0.44
N VAL A 128 11.29 5.83 0.38
CA VAL A 128 11.44 6.99 1.28
C VAL A 128 11.17 6.63 2.74
N ALA A 129 10.81 5.39 3.03
CA ALA A 129 10.43 4.94 4.36
C ALA A 129 11.15 3.65 4.77
N ASP A 130 11.64 3.61 6.00
CA ASP A 130 12.19 2.40 6.60
C ASP A 130 11.11 1.51 7.19
N ARG A 131 9.93 2.07 7.42
CA ARG A 131 8.77 1.33 7.93
C ARG A 131 7.51 1.88 7.34
N VAL A 132 6.60 0.98 6.98
CA VAL A 132 5.28 1.31 6.45
C VAL A 132 4.23 0.62 7.29
N LYS A 133 3.20 1.38 7.67
CA LYS A 133 2.05 0.87 8.39
C LYS A 133 0.77 1.18 7.62
N ILE A 134 -0.08 0.19 7.46
CA ILE A 134 -1.43 0.33 6.91
C ILE A 134 -2.42 0.21 8.07
N LEU A 135 -3.41 1.09 8.12
CA LEU A 135 -4.63 0.96 8.91
C LEU A 135 -5.81 0.97 7.94
N THR A 136 -6.53 -0.14 7.84
CA THR A 136 -7.61 -0.26 6.84
C THR A 136 -8.86 -0.90 7.41
N LYS A 137 -10.02 -0.48 6.91
CA LYS A 137 -11.31 -1.07 7.22
C LYS A 137 -12.19 -1.10 5.97
N SER A 138 -12.60 -2.31 5.60
CA SER A 138 -13.46 -2.54 4.44
C SER A 138 -14.83 -1.90 4.60
N TYR A 139 -15.43 -1.54 3.47
CA TYR A 139 -16.84 -1.17 3.37
C TYR A 139 -17.78 -2.38 3.55
N VAL A 140 -17.25 -3.59 3.38
CA VAL A 140 -17.99 -4.85 3.51
C VAL A 140 -17.86 -5.38 4.93
N GLY A 141 -18.98 -5.87 5.46
CA GLY A 141 -19.02 -6.58 6.73
C GLY A 141 -19.12 -5.67 7.95
N LYS A 142 -19.30 -6.30 9.12
CA LYS A 142 -19.17 -5.67 10.44
C LYS A 142 -17.78 -5.90 11.03
N GLU A 143 -16.82 -6.26 10.18
CA GLU A 143 -15.49 -6.63 10.63
C GLU A 143 -14.76 -5.42 11.18
N LYS A 144 -13.93 -5.69 12.18
CA LYS A 144 -12.99 -4.68 12.67
C LYS A 144 -11.98 -4.38 11.56
N GLY A 145 -11.36 -3.21 11.65
CA GLY A 145 -10.24 -2.89 10.76
C GLY A 145 -9.06 -3.82 11.04
N CYS A 146 -8.05 -3.75 10.18
CA CYS A 146 -6.76 -4.38 10.43
C CYS A 146 -5.61 -3.38 10.29
N SER A 147 -4.54 -3.65 11.03
CA SER A 147 -3.26 -2.98 10.87
C SER A 147 -2.25 -3.96 10.27
N TRP A 148 -1.59 -3.54 9.21
CA TRP A 148 -0.43 -4.23 8.66
C TRP A 148 0.81 -3.36 8.83
N GLU A 149 1.95 -3.95 9.12
CA GLU A 149 3.19 -3.22 9.34
C GLU A 149 4.40 -4.05 8.87
N CYS A 150 5.32 -3.39 8.19
CA CYS A 150 6.55 -3.97 7.64
C CYS A 150 7.66 -2.93 7.65
N ASP A 151 8.88 -3.37 7.94
CA ASP A 151 10.12 -2.58 8.04
C ASP A 151 11.00 -2.71 6.79
N GLY A 152 10.42 -3.10 5.65
CA GLY A 152 11.16 -3.36 4.42
C GLY A 152 11.93 -4.69 4.45
N SER A 153 11.70 -5.53 5.46
CA SER A 153 12.09 -6.93 5.46
C SER A 153 10.96 -7.83 4.92
N PRO A 154 11.23 -9.12 4.63
CA PRO A 154 10.19 -10.10 4.32
C PRO A 154 9.26 -10.46 5.50
N GLU A 155 9.41 -9.79 6.65
CA GLU A 155 8.57 -9.98 7.83
C GLU A 155 7.50 -8.89 7.92
N TYR A 156 6.30 -9.29 8.33
CA TYR A 156 5.21 -8.35 8.60
C TYR A 156 4.43 -8.74 9.85
N ILE A 157 3.79 -7.73 10.42
CA ILE A 157 2.87 -7.87 11.55
C ILE A 157 1.48 -7.50 11.07
N LEU A 158 0.52 -8.42 11.26
CA LEU A 158 -0.89 -8.19 10.97
C LEU A 158 -1.72 -8.33 12.27
N LYS A 159 -2.55 -7.34 12.55
CA LYS A 159 -3.42 -7.29 13.74
C LYS A 159 -4.79 -6.80 13.37
N GLU A 160 -5.80 -7.30 14.07
CA GLU A 160 -7.12 -6.68 14.09
C GLU A 160 -7.07 -5.41 14.95
N VAL A 161 -7.72 -4.33 14.50
CA VAL A 161 -7.77 -3.04 15.19
C VAL A 161 -9.18 -2.46 15.13
N ASP A 162 -9.56 -1.71 16.15
CA ASP A 162 -10.84 -0.99 16.17
C ASP A 162 -10.73 0.34 15.41
N LYS A 163 -10.58 0.26 14.08
CA LYS A 163 -10.68 1.43 13.22
C LYS A 163 -12.14 1.83 13.10
N LYS A 164 -12.47 3.08 13.44
CA LYS A 164 -13.85 3.58 13.39
C LYS A 164 -14.33 3.70 11.94
N ASP A 165 -13.56 4.42 11.13
CA ASP A 165 -13.97 4.82 9.78
C ASP A 165 -13.47 3.86 8.69
N ARG A 166 -14.30 3.70 7.66
CA ARG A 166 -13.99 2.99 6.41
C ARG A 166 -12.80 3.64 5.69
N GLY A 167 -12.06 2.84 4.93
CA GLY A 167 -11.01 3.30 4.04
C GLY A 167 -9.64 2.85 4.53
N THR A 168 -8.59 3.43 3.94
CA THR A 168 -7.20 3.05 4.21
C THR A 168 -6.37 4.27 4.58
N GLU A 169 -5.52 4.10 5.57
CA GLU A 169 -4.47 5.03 5.95
C GLU A 169 -3.13 4.31 5.80
N ILE A 170 -2.25 4.86 4.97
CA ILE A 170 -0.89 4.39 4.77
C ILE A 170 0.05 5.39 5.43
N ILE A 171 0.80 4.95 6.42
CA ILE A 171 1.73 5.76 7.22
C ILE A 171 3.14 5.33 6.85
N LEU A 172 3.89 6.29 6.31
CA LEU A 172 5.30 6.17 5.95
C LEU A 172 6.12 6.73 7.09
N PHE A 173 6.98 5.93 7.70
CA PHE A 173 8.00 6.40 8.64
C PHE A 173 9.25 6.71 7.83
N VAL A 174 9.45 8.00 7.57
CA VAL A 174 10.42 8.51 6.59
C VAL A 174 11.83 8.16 7.05
N SER A 175 12.66 7.67 6.13
CA SER A 175 14.08 7.35 6.39
C SER A 175 14.86 8.63 6.69
N GLU A 176 15.95 8.54 7.45
CA GLU A 176 16.80 9.71 7.75
C GLU A 176 17.48 10.29 6.49
N ASP A 177 17.70 9.43 5.49
CA ASP A 177 18.42 9.75 4.26
C ASP A 177 17.50 10.16 3.09
N ALA A 178 16.19 10.28 3.34
CA ALA A 178 15.16 10.55 2.33
C ALA A 178 14.86 12.05 2.14
#